data_AF-A0A8H7QJP1-F1
#
_entry.id   AF-A0A8H7QJP1-F1
#
_cell.length_a   1.000
_cell.length_b   1.000
_cell.length_c   1.000
_cell.angle_alpha   90.00
_cell.angle_beta   90.00
_cell.angle_gamma   90.00
#
_symmetry.space_group_name_H-M   'P 1'
#
loop_
_entity.id
_entity.type
_entity.pdbx_description
1 polymer ?
#
loop_
_entity_poly.entity_id
_entity_poly.type
_entity_poly.pdbx_seq_one_letter_code
_entity_poly.pdbx_strand_id
1 'polypeptide(L)'
;MVAITCLNYDILICIAEYLTGRELATLSQCNRALYQLQWIELLWKQYCHDDFSITYNHPDQTYKQLYLQCIKSAKQKKRLPCQHLQQHVDHPIIFDHRQMQQFPKLDKCQRCFITGFENLFVCLSPSCQHQLICDRHARHHSRFLHTNSHQHSLYYKPNMAELFCQLCIDWIGGKETEPAEQYHAAKITSLWSNHIHRFEDRDKINHIKSIRQYERQLRWKDTPQYIMNNSKGYCFITSSWMAEWEMFVEGWTTEPPTAIIDQTTLLSSVAHLSSVGANPFYLHSADSVMIISKDTWDYISKKYLVKGQQITEGIIFSSMINALI
;
A
#
# COMPACT_ATOMS: atom_id res chain seq x y z
N MET A 1 34.36 -39.58 -18.65
CA MET A 1 33.38 -38.59 -18.15
C MET A 1 33.52 -38.50 -16.64
N VAL A 2 33.71 -37.30 -16.09
CA VAL A 2 33.65 -37.09 -14.63
C VAL A 2 32.17 -36.92 -14.26
N ALA A 3 31.69 -37.69 -13.28
CA ALA A 3 30.32 -37.54 -12.81
C ALA A 3 30.15 -36.17 -12.14
N ILE A 4 29.06 -35.46 -12.42
CA ILE A 4 28.77 -34.12 -11.86
C ILE A 4 28.80 -34.13 -10.32
N THR A 5 28.42 -35.25 -9.69
CA THR A 5 28.45 -35.44 -8.24
C THR A 5 29.86 -35.50 -7.64
N CYS A 6 30.90 -35.62 -8.47
CA CYS A 6 32.30 -35.62 -8.05
C CYS A 6 32.96 -34.23 -8.17
N LEU A 7 32.23 -33.22 -8.65
CA LEU A 7 32.72 -31.85 -8.70
C LEU A 7 32.80 -31.24 -7.29
N ASN A 8 33.71 -30.27 -7.13
CA ASN A 8 33.77 -29.46 -5.93
C ASN A 8 32.42 -28.73 -5.73
N TYR A 9 32.00 -28.60 -4.47
CA TYR A 9 30.79 -27.90 -4.06
C TYR A 9 30.72 -26.46 -4.61
N ASP A 10 31.84 -25.72 -4.66
CA ASP A 10 31.88 -24.37 -5.23
C ASP A 10 31.52 -24.37 -6.72
N ILE A 11 31.98 -25.38 -7.47
CA ILE A 11 31.65 -25.54 -8.89
C ILE A 11 30.15 -25.88 -9.03
N LEU A 12 29.62 -26.71 -8.14
CA LEU A 12 28.18 -27.04 -8.13
C LEU A 12 27.32 -25.82 -7.81
N ILE A 13 27.78 -24.91 -6.95
CA ILE A 13 27.13 -23.62 -6.68
C ILE A 13 27.15 -22.76 -7.94
N CYS A 14 28.32 -22.57 -8.56
CA CYS A 14 28.42 -21.79 -9.80
C CYS A 14 27.52 -22.36 -10.91
N ILE A 15 27.43 -23.69 -11.06
CA ILE A 15 26.50 -24.31 -12.01
C ILE A 15 25.06 -23.97 -11.63
N ALA A 16 24.71 -24.04 -10.35
CA ALA A 16 23.37 -23.77 -9.86
C ALA A 16 22.95 -22.31 -10.05
N GLU A 17 23.87 -21.35 -10.01
CA GLU A 17 23.61 -19.93 -10.30
C GLU A 17 23.04 -19.70 -11.72
N TYR A 18 23.36 -20.58 -12.67
CA TYR A 18 22.83 -20.52 -14.04
C TYR A 18 21.48 -21.25 -14.21
N LEU A 19 20.95 -21.86 -13.15
CA LEU A 19 19.67 -22.56 -13.17
C LEU A 19 18.57 -21.66 -12.63
N THR A 20 17.36 -21.79 -13.16
CA THR A 20 16.16 -21.23 -12.52
C THR A 20 15.87 -21.96 -11.21
N GLY A 21 15.11 -21.33 -10.30
CA GLY A 21 14.68 -21.99 -9.06
C GLY A 21 13.90 -23.29 -9.29
N ARG A 22 13.21 -23.43 -10.44
CA ARG A 22 12.54 -24.67 -10.85
C ARG A 22 13.55 -25.76 -11.24
N GLU A 23 14.55 -25.40 -12.03
CA GLU A 23 15.60 -26.33 -12.45
C GLU A 23 16.46 -26.79 -11.28
N LEU A 24 16.78 -25.88 -10.34
CA LEU A 24 17.45 -26.25 -9.10
C LEU A 24 16.61 -27.25 -8.29
N ALA A 25 15.30 -27.01 -8.17
CA ALA A 25 14.41 -27.95 -7.47
C ALA A 25 14.43 -29.34 -8.13
N THR A 26 14.42 -29.41 -9.46
CA THR A 26 14.56 -30.68 -10.19
C THR A 26 15.93 -31.31 -9.96
N LEU A 27 17.02 -30.55 -10.08
CA LEU A 27 18.39 -31.01 -9.88
C LEU A 27 18.59 -31.58 -8.46
N SER A 28 18.00 -30.92 -7.46
CA SER A 28 18.09 -31.33 -6.05
C SER A 28 17.46 -32.71 -5.77
N GLN A 29 16.59 -33.19 -6.67
CA GLN A 29 15.98 -34.52 -6.56
C GLN A 29 16.85 -35.64 -7.14
N CYS A 30 17.88 -35.31 -7.94
CA CYS A 30 18.69 -36.30 -8.64
C CYS A 30 19.67 -37.06 -7.73
N ASN A 31 20.22 -36.42 -6.70
CA ASN A 31 21.18 -37.03 -5.77
C ASN A 31 21.29 -36.24 -4.46
N ARG A 32 21.68 -36.90 -3.36
CA ARG A 32 21.96 -36.29 -2.04
C ARG A 32 22.96 -35.13 -2.06
N ALA A 33 24.02 -35.19 -2.86
CA ALA A 33 25.00 -34.10 -2.99
C ALA A 33 24.36 -32.84 -3.60
N LEU A 34 23.53 -33.02 -4.63
CA LEU A 34 22.79 -31.93 -5.28
C LEU A 34 21.62 -31.44 -4.41
N TYR A 35 21.04 -32.31 -3.59
CA TYR A 35 20.03 -31.95 -2.61
C TYR A 35 20.54 -30.89 -1.64
N GLN A 36 21.84 -30.86 -1.33
CA GLN A 36 22.40 -29.85 -0.43
C GLN A 36 22.36 -28.44 -1.02
N LEU A 37 22.38 -28.28 -2.36
CA LEU A 37 22.37 -26.97 -3.02
C LEU A 37 21.11 -26.16 -2.70
N GLN A 38 19.98 -26.83 -2.43
CA GLN A 38 18.74 -26.15 -2.09
C GLN A 38 18.75 -25.48 -0.71
N TRP A 39 19.80 -25.65 0.09
CA TRP A 39 19.93 -25.06 1.43
C TRP A 39 20.93 -23.91 1.46
N ILE A 40 21.48 -23.54 0.31
CA ILE A 40 22.43 -22.43 0.19
C ILE A 40 21.65 -21.13 0.09
N GLU A 41 21.64 -20.35 1.18
CA GLU A 41 20.88 -19.09 1.25
C GLU A 41 21.33 -18.06 0.20
N LEU A 42 22.63 -17.98 -0.11
CA LEU A 42 23.14 -17.05 -1.13
C LEU A 42 22.53 -17.32 -2.51
N LEU A 43 22.32 -18.58 -2.86
CA LEU A 43 21.73 -18.98 -4.14
C LEU A 43 20.25 -18.54 -4.22
N TRP A 44 19.49 -18.76 -3.15
CA TRP A 44 18.10 -18.28 -3.11
C TRP A 44 17.99 -16.77 -3.02
N LYS A 45 18.94 -16.10 -2.35
CA LYS A 45 19.04 -14.63 -2.36
C LYS A 45 19.26 -14.12 -3.78
N GLN A 46 20.14 -14.77 -4.54
CA GLN A 46 20.37 -14.44 -5.94
C GLN A 46 19.09 -14.63 -6.78
N TYR A 47 18.36 -15.73 -6.61
CA TYR A 47 17.08 -15.90 -7.31
C TYR A 47 16.01 -14.87 -6.90
N CYS A 48 15.93 -14.49 -5.62
CA CYS A 48 15.06 -13.39 -5.20
C CYS A 48 15.44 -12.06 -5.87
N HIS A 49 16.74 -11.80 -6.03
CA HIS A 49 17.22 -10.62 -6.73
C HIS A 49 16.90 -10.68 -8.23
N ASP A 50 17.20 -11.79 -8.90
CA ASP A 50 17.11 -11.86 -10.36
C ASP A 50 15.65 -11.91 -10.84
N ASP A 51 14.78 -12.62 -10.12
CA ASP A 51 13.38 -12.77 -10.54
C ASP A 51 12.47 -11.66 -9.99
N PHE A 52 12.82 -11.06 -8.85
CA PHE A 52 11.93 -10.12 -8.13
C PHE A 52 12.61 -8.82 -7.67
N SER A 53 13.90 -8.65 -7.91
CA SER A 53 14.72 -7.53 -7.42
C SER A 53 14.70 -7.35 -5.89
N ILE A 54 14.57 -8.46 -5.14
CA ILE A 54 14.54 -8.44 -3.66
C ILE A 54 15.80 -9.04 -3.07
N THR A 55 16.46 -8.29 -2.18
CA THR A 55 17.70 -8.70 -1.50
C THR A 55 17.61 -8.59 0.03
N TYR A 56 16.38 -8.49 0.56
CA TYR A 56 16.05 -8.51 1.98
C TYR A 56 15.03 -9.60 2.28
N ASN A 57 15.05 -10.13 3.51
CA ASN A 57 14.09 -11.10 4.03
C ASN A 57 13.72 -10.75 5.48
N HIS A 58 12.72 -11.44 6.02
CA HIS A 58 12.40 -11.39 7.45
C HIS A 58 13.49 -12.16 8.24
N PRO A 59 13.89 -11.73 9.45
CA PRO A 59 14.90 -12.45 10.24
C PRO A 59 14.56 -13.93 10.50
N ASP A 60 13.27 -14.23 10.65
CA ASP A 60 12.76 -15.58 10.91
C ASP A 60 12.38 -16.36 9.62
N GLN A 61 12.81 -15.88 8.44
CA GLN A 61 12.47 -16.46 7.15
C GLN A 61 13.74 -16.69 6.31
N THR A 62 13.83 -17.81 5.61
CA THR A 62 14.90 -18.07 4.63
C THR A 62 14.60 -17.42 3.27
N TYR A 63 15.62 -17.14 2.47
CA TYR A 63 15.41 -16.64 1.10
C TYR A 63 14.65 -17.64 0.24
N LYS A 64 14.80 -18.94 0.48
CA LYS A 64 13.99 -19.98 -0.18
C LYS A 64 12.51 -19.81 0.12
N GLN A 65 12.14 -19.61 1.38
CA GLN A 65 10.75 -19.38 1.78
C GLN A 65 10.20 -18.10 1.13
N LEU A 66 10.97 -17.02 1.14
CA LEU A 66 10.61 -15.76 0.48
C LEU A 66 10.39 -15.95 -1.02
N TYR A 67 11.32 -16.59 -1.72
CA TYR A 67 11.25 -16.86 -3.16
C TYR A 67 9.97 -17.61 -3.54
N LEU A 68 9.66 -18.69 -2.82
CA LEU A 68 8.46 -19.49 -3.05
C LEU A 68 7.17 -18.70 -2.77
N GLN A 69 7.18 -17.80 -1.78
CA GLN A 69 6.06 -16.89 -1.52
C GLN A 69 5.90 -15.87 -2.64
N CYS A 70 6.98 -15.27 -3.15
CA CYS A 70 6.95 -14.36 -4.29
C CYS A 70 6.37 -15.05 -5.54
N ILE A 71 6.80 -16.28 -5.85
CA ILE A 71 6.20 -17.08 -6.94
C ILE A 71 4.69 -17.26 -6.74
N LYS A 72 4.26 -17.61 -5.51
CA LYS A 72 2.84 -17.80 -5.20
C LYS A 72 2.05 -16.51 -5.37
N SER A 73 2.59 -15.39 -4.88
CA SER A 73 1.99 -14.06 -5.01
C SER A 73 1.88 -13.64 -6.47
N ALA A 74 2.93 -13.80 -7.27
CA ALA A 74 2.93 -13.51 -8.70
C ALA A 74 1.85 -14.32 -9.45
N LYS A 75 1.73 -15.63 -9.18
CA LYS A 75 0.68 -16.48 -9.77
C LYS A 75 -0.73 -16.04 -9.39
N GLN A 76 -0.91 -15.51 -8.18
CA GLN A 76 -2.18 -15.00 -7.69
C GLN A 76 -2.42 -13.53 -8.06
N LYS A 77 -1.56 -12.91 -8.87
CA LYS A 77 -1.59 -11.47 -9.20
C LYS A 77 -1.63 -10.59 -7.95
N LYS A 78 -0.99 -11.04 -6.87
CA LYS A 78 -0.82 -10.28 -5.64
C LYS A 78 0.41 -9.39 -5.76
N ARG A 79 0.39 -8.31 -4.99
CA ARG A 79 1.51 -7.38 -4.83
C ARG A 79 2.77 -8.13 -4.34
N LEU A 80 3.91 -7.83 -4.95
CA LEU A 80 5.23 -8.30 -4.52
C LEU A 80 5.84 -7.34 -3.48
N PRO A 81 6.86 -7.75 -2.71
CA PRO A 81 7.59 -6.83 -1.85
C PRO A 81 8.20 -5.67 -2.65
N CYS A 82 8.32 -4.50 -2.04
CA CYS A 82 8.91 -3.33 -2.67
C CYS A 82 10.45 -3.44 -2.70
N GLN A 83 11.04 -3.57 -3.88
CA GLN A 83 12.50 -3.60 -4.08
C GLN A 83 13.22 -2.37 -3.51
N HIS A 84 12.57 -1.21 -3.52
CA HIS A 84 13.20 0.04 -3.09
C HIS A 84 13.44 0.11 -1.57
N LEU A 85 12.79 -0.77 -0.80
CA LEU A 85 13.00 -0.84 0.65
C LEU A 85 14.42 -1.30 1.00
N GLN A 86 15.06 -2.08 0.12
CA GLN A 86 16.41 -2.63 0.32
C GLN A 86 17.42 -1.57 0.76
N GLN A 87 17.37 -0.39 0.14
CA GLN A 87 18.36 0.67 0.38
C GLN A 87 18.42 1.07 1.86
N HIS A 88 17.27 1.07 2.54
CA HIS A 88 17.16 1.42 3.96
C HIS A 88 17.33 0.21 4.89
N VAL A 89 17.28 -1.01 4.35
CA VAL A 89 17.67 -2.22 5.07
C VAL A 89 19.20 -2.30 5.16
N ASP A 90 19.89 -2.10 4.02
CA ASP A 90 21.35 -2.13 3.95
C ASP A 90 22.01 -0.93 4.64
N HIS A 91 21.38 0.24 4.51
CA HIS A 91 21.88 1.49 5.08
C HIS A 91 20.81 2.07 6.02
N PRO A 92 20.77 1.63 7.29
CA PRO A 92 19.84 2.15 8.27
C PRO A 92 19.95 3.68 8.38
N ILE A 93 18.80 4.32 8.55
CA ILE A 93 18.74 5.78 8.69
C ILE A 93 19.35 6.17 10.05
N ILE A 94 20.34 7.05 10.01
CA ILE A 94 21.00 7.62 11.18
C ILE A 94 20.76 9.12 11.16
N PHE A 95 20.17 9.65 12.23
CA PHE A 95 19.97 11.09 12.40
C PHE A 95 21.08 11.71 13.22
N ASP A 96 21.54 12.89 12.81
CA ASP A 96 22.32 13.73 13.70
C ASP A 96 21.43 14.47 14.71
N HIS A 97 22.02 14.97 15.80
CA HIS A 97 21.29 15.69 16.84
C HIS A 97 20.54 16.94 16.34
N ARG A 98 21.03 17.60 15.29
CA ARG A 98 20.41 18.82 14.75
C ARG A 98 19.15 18.48 13.98
N GLN A 99 19.19 17.44 13.15
CA GLN A 99 18.04 16.91 12.41
C GLN A 99 16.91 16.52 13.36
N MET A 100 17.23 15.77 14.44
CA MET A 100 16.26 15.35 15.44
C MET A 100 15.54 16.54 16.11
N GLN A 101 16.24 17.64 16.36
CA GLN A 101 15.64 18.84 16.96
C GLN A 101 14.80 19.67 15.98
N GLN A 102 14.99 19.48 14.68
CA GLN A 102 14.30 20.24 13.63
C GLN A 102 13.00 19.57 13.19
N PHE A 103 12.94 18.23 13.11
CA PHE A 103 11.79 17.53 12.56
C PHE A 103 10.43 17.91 13.19
N PRO A 104 10.30 18.03 14.53
CA PRO A 104 9.02 18.43 15.14
C PRO A 104 8.58 19.86 14.80
N LYS A 105 9.48 20.70 14.29
CA LYS A 105 9.25 22.12 13.99
C LYS A 105 8.97 22.37 12.50
N LEU A 106 9.14 21.36 11.65
CA LEU A 106 8.93 21.49 10.21
C LEU A 106 7.48 21.15 9.89
N ASP A 107 6.67 22.15 9.59
CA ASP A 107 5.25 22.03 9.25
C ASP A 107 4.92 22.52 7.82
N LYS A 108 5.96 22.83 7.04
CA LYS A 108 5.86 23.38 5.69
C LYS A 108 6.80 22.70 4.72
N CYS A 109 6.41 22.68 3.45
CA CYS A 109 7.25 22.22 2.37
C CYS A 109 8.50 23.11 2.27
N GLN A 110 9.67 22.50 2.16
CA GLN A 110 10.93 23.23 1.99
C GLN A 110 11.11 23.83 0.58
N ARG A 111 10.17 23.58 -0.34
CA ARG A 111 10.22 24.03 -1.75
C ARG A 111 9.03 24.90 -2.16
N CYS A 112 7.99 25.06 -1.31
CA CYS A 112 6.85 25.96 -1.58
C CYS A 112 6.08 26.30 -0.30
N PHE A 113 4.96 27.00 -0.46
CA PHE A 113 4.13 27.50 0.65
C PHE A 113 3.12 26.49 1.21
N ILE A 114 3.13 25.23 0.76
CA ILE A 114 2.23 24.20 1.27
C ILE A 114 2.60 23.87 2.73
N THR A 115 1.61 23.88 3.60
CA THR A 115 1.73 23.58 5.03
C THR A 115 0.86 22.41 5.45
N GLY A 116 1.07 21.92 6.67
CA GLY A 116 0.30 20.85 7.29
C GLY A 116 0.80 19.46 6.92
N PHE A 117 0.91 18.58 7.91
CA PHE A 117 1.46 17.23 7.72
C PHE A 117 0.69 16.35 6.74
N GLU A 118 -0.59 16.63 6.51
CA GLU A 118 -1.44 15.94 5.53
C GLU A 118 -0.92 16.05 4.09
N ASN A 119 -0.22 17.14 3.80
CA ASN A 119 0.26 17.45 2.46
C ASN A 119 1.76 17.16 2.28
N LEU A 120 2.43 16.66 3.33
CA LEU A 120 3.89 16.61 3.38
C LEU A 120 4.41 15.17 3.47
N PHE A 121 5.58 14.98 2.90
CA PHE A 121 6.32 13.74 2.82
C PHE A 121 7.77 14.02 3.20
N VAL A 122 8.36 13.12 3.98
CA VAL A 122 9.78 13.15 4.32
C VAL A 122 10.51 12.17 3.43
N CYS A 123 11.44 12.64 2.61
CA CYS A 123 12.27 11.74 1.80
C CYS A 123 13.17 10.90 2.72
N LEU A 124 13.23 9.58 2.50
CA LEU A 124 14.07 8.72 3.31
C LEU A 124 15.56 8.76 2.93
N SER A 125 15.92 9.41 1.82
CA SER A 125 17.30 9.46 1.38
C SER A 125 18.17 10.36 2.27
N PRO A 126 19.31 9.87 2.80
CA PRO A 126 20.26 10.71 3.50
C PRO A 126 20.96 11.71 2.55
N SER A 127 21.03 11.43 1.25
CA SER A 127 21.69 12.31 0.27
C SER A 127 20.99 13.65 0.08
N CYS A 128 19.70 13.74 0.44
CA CYS A 128 18.97 15.02 0.47
C CYS A 128 18.69 15.52 1.90
N GLN A 129 19.35 14.97 2.92
CA GLN A 129 19.15 15.33 4.34
C GLN A 129 17.69 15.22 4.79
N HIS A 130 16.96 14.23 4.26
CA HIS A 130 15.57 13.96 4.60
C HIS A 130 14.61 15.14 4.40
N GLN A 131 14.57 15.69 3.19
CA GLN A 131 13.73 16.87 2.90
C GLN A 131 12.25 16.62 3.21
N LEU A 132 11.60 17.60 3.83
CA LEU A 132 10.14 17.66 4.02
C LEU A 132 9.52 18.43 2.85
N ILE A 133 8.81 17.71 1.98
CA ILE A 133 8.29 18.25 0.73
C ILE A 133 6.85 17.83 0.47
N CYS A 134 6.09 18.64 -0.26
CA CYS A 134 4.72 18.28 -0.61
C CYS A 134 4.68 17.19 -1.69
N ASP A 135 3.52 16.54 -1.87
CA ASP A 135 3.34 15.44 -2.84
C ASP A 135 3.86 15.77 -4.25
N ARG A 136 3.50 16.95 -4.79
CA ARG A 136 3.98 17.40 -6.11
C ARG A 136 5.51 17.41 -6.18
N HIS A 137 6.16 17.91 -5.14
CA HIS A 137 7.61 17.94 -5.07
C HIS A 137 8.21 16.57 -4.81
N ALA A 138 7.56 15.68 -4.04
CA ALA A 138 8.00 14.29 -3.86
C ALA A 138 7.98 13.51 -5.17
N ARG A 139 6.90 13.64 -5.95
CA ARG A 139 6.80 13.06 -7.31
C ARG A 139 7.90 13.56 -8.23
N HIS A 140 8.17 14.87 -8.24
CA HIS A 140 9.26 15.44 -9.04
C HIS A 140 10.64 14.99 -8.52
N HIS A 141 10.83 14.99 -7.21
CA HIS A 141 12.10 14.64 -6.55
C HIS A 141 12.51 13.19 -6.80
N SER A 142 11.54 12.26 -6.75
CA SER A 142 11.78 10.84 -7.06
C SER A 142 12.11 10.56 -8.53
N ARG A 143 11.66 11.41 -9.48
CA ARG A 143 11.77 11.17 -10.93
C ARG A 143 12.94 11.91 -11.61
N PHE A 144 13.27 13.13 -11.18
CA PHE A 144 14.18 14.02 -11.93
C PHE A 144 15.65 14.01 -11.48
N LEU A 145 16.01 13.40 -10.35
CA LEU A 145 17.42 13.22 -9.98
C LEU A 145 18.00 12.03 -10.75
N HIS A 146 18.26 12.27 -12.04
CA HIS A 146 18.59 11.32 -13.11
C HIS A 146 19.83 10.44 -12.91
N THR A 147 20.60 10.61 -11.84
CA THR A 147 21.78 9.76 -11.57
C THR A 147 21.56 8.72 -10.47
N ASN A 148 20.49 8.83 -9.66
CA ASN A 148 20.22 7.93 -8.51
C ASN A 148 18.73 7.90 -8.13
N SER A 149 17.82 7.82 -9.10
CA SER A 149 16.36 7.89 -8.87
C SER A 149 15.83 6.90 -7.81
N HIS A 150 16.44 5.72 -7.69
CA HIS A 150 16.08 4.74 -6.68
C HIS A 150 16.28 5.25 -5.25
N GLN A 151 17.31 6.08 -4.99
CA GLN A 151 17.61 6.63 -3.64
C GLN A 151 16.48 7.50 -3.09
N HIS A 152 15.73 8.18 -3.97
CA HIS A 152 14.69 9.15 -3.58
C HIS A 152 13.27 8.60 -3.80
N SER A 153 13.13 7.27 -3.74
CA SER A 153 11.88 6.58 -4.05
C SER A 153 10.94 6.44 -2.85
N LEU A 154 11.48 6.34 -1.63
CA LEU A 154 10.70 6.10 -0.41
C LEU A 154 10.55 7.36 0.42
N TYR A 155 9.34 7.51 0.98
CA TYR A 155 8.94 8.64 1.78
C TYR A 155 8.17 8.19 3.02
N TYR A 156 8.41 8.86 4.15
CA TYR A 156 7.55 8.77 5.33
C TYR A 156 6.49 9.87 5.27
N LYS A 157 5.21 9.51 5.42
CA LYS A 157 4.11 10.49 5.49
C LYS A 157 3.70 10.73 6.95
N PRO A 158 3.98 11.92 7.52
CA PRO A 158 3.83 12.15 8.97
C PRO A 158 2.43 11.94 9.53
N ASN A 159 1.37 12.45 8.89
CA ASN A 159 0.01 12.28 9.41
C ASN A 159 -0.51 10.83 9.32
N MET A 160 0.15 9.99 8.53
CA MET A 160 -0.19 8.58 8.39
C MET A 160 0.68 7.66 9.25
N ALA A 161 1.89 8.11 9.59
CA ALA A 161 2.93 7.24 10.14
C ALA A 161 3.17 5.99 9.27
N GLU A 162 3.10 6.16 7.94
CA GLU A 162 3.22 5.12 6.93
C GLU A 162 4.30 5.49 5.91
N LEU A 163 4.83 4.48 5.20
CA LEU A 163 5.78 4.67 4.12
C LEU A 163 5.07 4.60 2.78
N PHE A 164 5.49 5.46 1.86
CA PHE A 164 5.01 5.49 0.49
C PHE A 164 6.20 5.41 -0.48
N CYS A 165 6.10 4.54 -1.48
CA CYS A 165 7.07 4.48 -2.57
C CYS A 165 6.53 5.21 -3.79
N GLN A 166 7.18 6.30 -4.20
CA GLN A 166 6.78 7.10 -5.37
C GLN A 166 7.06 6.40 -6.71
N LEU A 167 7.99 5.43 -6.74
CA LEU A 167 8.26 4.64 -7.94
C LEU A 167 7.27 3.48 -8.11
N CYS A 168 6.89 2.83 -7.01
CA CYS A 168 5.85 1.79 -7.02
C CYS A 168 4.43 2.36 -7.02
N ILE A 169 4.27 3.64 -6.63
CA ILE A 169 2.98 4.31 -6.41
C ILE A 169 2.14 3.52 -5.41
N ASP A 170 2.74 3.19 -4.27
CA ASP A 170 2.09 2.32 -3.29
C ASP A 170 2.57 2.53 -1.85
N TRP A 171 1.68 2.20 -0.91
CA TRP A 171 1.97 2.14 0.52
C TRP A 171 2.79 0.88 0.82
N ILE A 172 3.78 1.03 1.71
CA ILE A 172 4.73 -0.03 2.05
C ILE A 172 4.50 -0.49 3.49
N GLY A 173 4.47 -1.81 3.69
CA GLY A 173 4.28 -2.43 5.00
C GLY A 173 2.82 -2.50 5.47
N GLY A 174 1.86 -2.53 4.54
CA GLY A 174 0.46 -2.83 4.85
C GLY A 174 0.28 -4.28 5.34
N LYS A 175 -0.84 -4.58 6.01
CA LYS A 175 -1.08 -5.93 6.58
C LYS A 175 -1.18 -7.04 5.53
N GLU A 176 -1.48 -6.66 4.29
CA GLU A 176 -1.61 -7.53 3.12
C GLU A 176 -0.30 -7.76 2.38
N THR A 177 0.78 -7.05 2.73
CA THR A 177 2.08 -7.17 2.07
C THR A 177 2.88 -8.34 2.64
N GLU A 178 4.04 -8.62 2.06
CA GLU A 178 4.86 -9.75 2.49
C GLU A 178 5.51 -9.47 3.88
N PRO A 179 5.61 -10.47 4.79
CA PRO A 179 6.14 -10.29 6.14
C PRO A 179 7.50 -9.57 6.28
N ALA A 180 8.46 -9.81 5.40
CA ALA A 180 9.73 -9.10 5.38
C ALA A 180 9.54 -7.60 5.12
N GLU A 181 8.68 -7.24 4.16
CA GLU A 181 8.36 -5.85 3.91
C GLU A 181 7.69 -5.20 5.13
N GLN A 182 6.71 -5.89 5.73
CA GLN A 182 6.03 -5.41 6.94
C GLN A 182 7.02 -5.12 8.06
N TYR A 183 7.94 -6.06 8.32
CA TYR A 183 8.94 -5.94 9.38
C TYR A 183 9.87 -4.74 9.19
N HIS A 184 10.47 -4.60 8.01
CA HIS A 184 11.41 -3.52 7.73
C HIS A 184 10.71 -2.16 7.65
N ALA A 185 9.52 -2.10 7.05
CA ALA A 185 8.70 -0.89 7.05
C ALA A 185 8.27 -0.49 8.47
N ALA A 186 7.92 -1.45 9.33
CA ALA A 186 7.57 -1.19 10.74
C ALA A 186 8.74 -0.61 11.53
N LYS A 187 9.96 -1.10 11.30
CA LYS A 187 11.18 -0.52 11.92
C LYS A 187 11.40 0.92 11.52
N ILE A 188 11.34 1.20 10.21
CA ILE A 188 11.58 2.54 9.68
C ILE A 188 10.48 3.50 10.11
N THR A 189 9.21 3.09 10.02
CA THR A 189 8.09 3.92 10.49
C THR A 189 8.19 4.21 11.99
N SER A 190 8.49 3.21 12.81
CA SER A 190 8.70 3.40 14.26
C SER A 190 9.81 4.40 14.55
N LEU A 191 10.95 4.29 13.86
CA LEU A 191 12.06 5.23 13.97
C LEU A 191 11.59 6.67 13.69
N TRP A 192 10.94 6.91 12.54
CA TRP A 192 10.45 8.25 12.18
C TRP A 192 9.37 8.76 13.12
N SER A 193 8.40 7.93 13.48
CA SER A 193 7.33 8.29 14.40
C SER A 193 7.89 8.72 15.76
N ASN A 194 8.99 8.10 16.21
CA ASN A 194 9.64 8.46 17.46
C ASN A 194 10.30 9.84 17.44
N HIS A 195 10.67 10.36 16.27
CA HIS A 195 11.32 11.66 16.13
C HIS A 195 10.39 12.78 15.71
N ILE A 196 9.31 12.48 14.98
CA ILE A 196 8.36 13.48 14.50
C ILE A 196 7.24 13.70 15.52
N HIS A 197 6.74 12.64 16.15
CA HIS A 197 5.57 12.72 17.02
C HIS A 197 5.96 12.74 18.50
N ARG A 198 5.25 13.58 19.26
CA ARG A 198 5.33 13.58 20.72
C ARG A 198 4.85 12.23 21.25
N PHE A 199 5.42 11.81 22.38
CA PHE A 199 5.10 10.52 22.99
C PHE A 199 3.59 10.33 23.22
N GLU A 200 2.92 11.37 23.70
CA GLU A 200 1.48 11.39 24.01
C GLU A 200 0.58 11.19 22.78
N ASP A 201 1.02 11.61 21.59
CA ASP A 201 0.22 11.53 20.36
C ASP A 201 0.34 10.17 19.65
N ARG A 202 1.31 9.34 20.04
CA ARG A 202 1.66 8.11 19.31
C ARG A 202 0.54 7.08 19.31
N ASP A 203 -0.13 6.89 20.45
CA ASP A 203 -1.22 5.93 20.55
C ASP A 203 -2.41 6.34 19.68
N LYS A 204 -2.74 7.63 19.65
CA LYS A 204 -3.77 8.18 18.76
C LYS A 204 -3.39 7.97 17.29
N ILE A 205 -2.16 8.30 16.91
CA ILE A 205 -1.68 8.14 15.52
C ILE A 205 -1.70 6.67 15.10
N ASN A 206 -1.22 5.77 15.96
CA ASN A 206 -1.23 4.33 15.70
C ASN A 206 -2.66 3.78 15.57
N HIS A 207 -3.58 4.27 16.42
CA HIS A 207 -5.00 3.92 16.34
C HIS A 207 -5.60 4.35 14.99
N ILE A 208 -5.44 5.63 14.61
CA ILE A 208 -5.93 6.17 13.34
C ILE A 208 -5.29 5.45 12.14
N LYS A 209 -3.98 5.20 12.17
CA LYS A 209 -3.26 4.41 11.15
C LYS A 209 -3.90 3.03 10.98
N SER A 210 -4.22 2.34 12.07
CA SER A 210 -4.81 1.00 12.01
C SER A 210 -6.20 0.99 11.35
N ILE A 211 -7.02 2.02 11.62
CA ILE A 211 -8.33 2.23 10.99
C ILE A 211 -8.12 2.51 9.51
N ARG A 212 -7.28 3.49 9.18
CA ARG A 212 -7.00 3.91 7.80
C ARG A 212 -6.51 2.76 6.93
N GLN A 213 -5.59 1.94 7.42
CA GLN A 213 -5.08 0.79 6.69
C GLN A 213 -6.18 -0.23 6.38
N TYR A 214 -7.06 -0.50 7.35
CA TYR A 214 -8.19 -1.40 7.14
C TYR A 214 -9.19 -0.83 6.13
N GLU A 215 -9.52 0.46 6.26
CA GLU A 215 -10.44 1.15 5.36
C GLU A 215 -9.88 1.26 3.93
N ARG A 216 -8.58 1.44 3.77
CA ARG A 216 -7.89 1.34 2.47
C ARG A 216 -8.07 -0.03 1.84
N GLN A 217 -7.93 -1.11 2.60
CA GLN A 217 -8.15 -2.46 2.09
C GLN A 217 -9.59 -2.69 1.65
N LEU A 218 -10.57 -2.13 2.37
CA LEU A 218 -11.97 -2.15 1.93
C LEU A 218 -12.15 -1.37 0.62
N ARG A 219 -11.62 -0.15 0.54
CA ARG A 219 -11.69 0.68 -0.67
C ARG A 219 -11.07 0.02 -1.90
N TRP A 220 -9.94 -0.66 -1.72
CA TRP A 220 -9.26 -1.41 -2.78
C TRP A 220 -10.06 -2.61 -3.28
N LYS A 221 -10.96 -3.16 -2.44
CA LYS A 221 -11.93 -4.17 -2.86
C LYS A 221 -13.14 -3.55 -3.55
N ASP A 222 -13.36 -2.24 -3.50
CA ASP A 222 -14.40 -1.58 -4.29
C ASP A 222 -13.90 -1.18 -5.69
N THR A 223 -13.32 -2.15 -6.40
CA THR A 223 -13.08 -2.04 -7.85
C THR A 223 -14.29 -2.56 -8.61
N PRO A 224 -14.58 -2.06 -9.84
CA PRO A 224 -15.70 -2.56 -10.63
C PRO A 224 -15.70 -4.10 -10.76
N GLN A 225 -14.53 -4.70 -10.97
CA GLN A 225 -14.41 -6.16 -11.08
C GLN A 225 -14.81 -6.88 -9.79
N TYR A 226 -14.40 -6.39 -8.63
CA TYR A 226 -14.72 -7.05 -7.36
C TYR A 226 -16.19 -6.82 -6.97
N ILE A 227 -16.71 -5.61 -7.17
CA ILE A 227 -18.12 -5.28 -6.90
C ILE A 227 -19.05 -6.17 -7.73
N MET A 228 -18.79 -6.30 -9.03
CA MET A 228 -19.62 -7.12 -9.94
C MET A 228 -19.58 -8.62 -9.61
N ASN A 229 -18.51 -9.09 -8.95
CA ASN A 229 -18.36 -10.48 -8.54
C ASN A 229 -18.71 -10.73 -7.07
N ASN A 230 -19.17 -9.71 -6.33
CA ASN A 230 -19.54 -9.87 -4.93
C ASN A 230 -20.88 -10.60 -4.81
N SER A 231 -20.88 -11.79 -4.21
CA SER A 231 -22.08 -12.61 -4.03
C SER A 231 -23.15 -11.97 -3.13
N LYS A 232 -22.77 -10.98 -2.31
CA LYS A 232 -23.69 -10.21 -1.46
C LYS A 232 -24.29 -8.99 -2.15
N GLY A 233 -23.89 -8.71 -3.40
CA GLY A 233 -24.33 -7.56 -4.17
C GLY A 233 -23.61 -6.26 -3.83
N TYR A 234 -24.22 -5.15 -4.26
CA TYR A 234 -23.68 -3.80 -4.18
C TYR A 234 -24.71 -2.80 -3.65
N CYS A 235 -24.23 -1.63 -3.24
CA CYS A 235 -25.04 -0.56 -2.64
C CYS A 235 -24.63 0.79 -3.22
N PHE A 236 -25.51 1.77 -3.04
CA PHE A 236 -25.28 3.15 -3.44
C PHE A 236 -25.00 4.04 -2.24
N ILE A 237 -24.07 4.96 -2.40
CA ILE A 237 -23.69 5.94 -1.39
C ILE A 237 -23.41 7.29 -2.05
N THR A 238 -23.60 8.38 -1.32
CA THR A 238 -23.34 9.74 -1.82
C THR A 238 -21.86 9.94 -2.14
N SER A 239 -21.56 10.45 -3.33
CA SER A 239 -20.16 10.65 -3.76
C SER A 239 -19.43 11.69 -2.89
N SER A 240 -20.14 12.68 -2.35
CA SER A 240 -19.55 13.71 -1.49
C SER A 240 -18.94 13.12 -0.22
N TRP A 241 -19.70 12.28 0.48
CA TRP A 241 -19.20 11.59 1.67
C TRP A 241 -18.08 10.60 1.32
N MET A 242 -18.22 9.88 0.20
CA MET A 242 -17.17 8.99 -0.28
C MET A 242 -15.87 9.73 -0.59
N ALA A 243 -15.94 10.93 -1.16
CA ALA A 243 -14.75 11.73 -1.42
C ALA A 243 -14.04 12.14 -0.12
N GLU A 244 -14.78 12.53 0.92
CA GLU A 244 -14.18 12.78 2.25
C GLU A 244 -13.52 11.53 2.83
N TRP A 245 -14.18 10.37 2.67
CA TRP A 245 -13.65 9.09 3.13
C TRP A 245 -12.39 8.67 2.37
N GLU A 246 -12.36 8.84 1.04
CA GLU A 246 -11.19 8.58 0.21
C GLU A 246 -10.02 9.50 0.58
N MET A 247 -10.29 10.78 0.85
CA MET A 247 -9.29 11.73 1.34
C MET A 247 -8.66 11.26 2.66
N PHE A 248 -9.47 10.70 3.57
CA PHE A 248 -8.96 10.10 4.81
C PHE A 248 -8.13 8.83 4.55
N VAL A 249 -8.62 7.92 3.72
CA VAL A 249 -8.00 6.63 3.40
C VAL A 249 -6.62 6.79 2.73
N GLU A 250 -6.50 7.79 1.84
CA GLU A 250 -5.25 8.20 1.19
C GLU A 250 -4.39 9.14 2.07
N GLY A 251 -4.92 9.55 3.22
CA GLY A 251 -4.28 10.40 4.21
C GLY A 251 -4.03 11.82 3.73
N TRP A 252 -4.89 12.36 2.87
CA TRP A 252 -5.03 13.79 2.63
C TRP A 252 -5.76 14.50 3.76
N THR A 253 -6.41 13.76 4.66
CA THR A 253 -6.91 14.24 5.95
C THR A 253 -6.44 13.34 7.09
N THR A 254 -6.22 13.93 8.26
CA THR A 254 -5.73 13.23 9.46
C THR A 254 -6.84 12.46 10.16
N GLU A 255 -8.00 13.08 10.31
CA GLU A 255 -9.15 12.53 11.03
C GLU A 255 -10.15 11.89 10.04
N PRO A 256 -10.88 10.85 10.47
CA PRO A 256 -11.93 10.24 9.66
C PRO A 256 -13.09 11.22 9.42
N PRO A 257 -13.93 10.99 8.38
CA PRO A 257 -15.10 11.81 8.11
C PRO A 257 -16.03 11.90 9.33
N THR A 258 -16.47 13.12 9.65
CA THR A 258 -17.45 13.38 10.72
C THR A 258 -18.84 13.70 10.17
N ALA A 259 -18.94 13.97 8.86
CA ALA A 259 -20.20 14.20 8.19
C ALA A 259 -21.08 12.93 8.24
N ILE A 260 -22.39 13.15 8.40
CA ILE A 260 -23.40 12.09 8.35
C ILE A 260 -23.56 11.62 6.91
N ILE A 261 -23.66 10.31 6.71
CA ILE A 261 -24.03 9.71 5.43
C ILE A 261 -25.53 9.91 5.25
N ASP A 262 -25.93 10.98 4.58
CA ASP A 262 -27.34 11.25 4.29
C ASP A 262 -27.78 10.58 2.99
N GLN A 263 -28.54 9.48 3.12
CA GLN A 263 -29.12 8.73 2.00
C GLN A 263 -30.52 9.22 1.62
N THR A 264 -31.10 10.15 2.38
CA THR A 264 -32.47 10.62 2.12
C THR A 264 -32.55 11.48 0.86
N THR A 265 -31.52 12.30 0.63
CA THR A 265 -31.35 13.11 -0.59
C THR A 265 -31.17 12.23 -1.83
N LEU A 266 -30.49 11.10 -1.70
CA LEU A 266 -30.26 10.18 -2.82
C LEU A 266 -31.57 9.56 -3.31
N LEU A 267 -32.45 9.12 -2.41
CA LEU A 267 -33.76 8.58 -2.77
C LEU A 267 -34.63 9.63 -3.47
N SER A 268 -34.62 10.88 -2.99
CA SER A 268 -35.35 11.96 -3.67
C SER A 268 -34.77 12.27 -5.05
N SER A 269 -33.45 12.34 -5.20
CA SER A 269 -32.82 12.66 -6.50
C SER A 269 -33.01 11.54 -7.52
N VAL A 270 -32.97 10.27 -7.10
CA VAL A 270 -33.23 9.11 -7.98
C VAL A 270 -34.70 9.04 -8.40
N ALA A 271 -35.65 9.43 -7.54
CA ALA A 271 -37.07 9.51 -7.90
C ALA A 271 -37.35 10.60 -8.96
N HIS A 272 -36.49 11.62 -9.06
CA HIS A 272 -36.60 12.70 -10.05
C HIS A 272 -35.79 12.49 -11.33
N LEU A 273 -34.92 11.47 -11.40
CA LEU A 273 -34.09 11.19 -12.57
C LEU A 273 -34.83 10.28 -13.57
N SER A 274 -35.53 10.89 -14.53
CA SER A 274 -36.09 10.22 -15.71
C SER A 274 -35.03 9.75 -16.73
N SER A 275 -33.74 9.97 -16.47
CA SER A 275 -32.65 9.41 -17.26
C SER A 275 -31.37 9.27 -16.41
N VAL A 276 -31.03 8.03 -16.06
CA VAL A 276 -29.67 7.69 -15.62
C VAL A 276 -28.77 7.77 -16.85
N GLY A 277 -28.33 8.97 -17.20
CA GLY A 277 -27.29 9.18 -18.19
C GLY A 277 -25.95 8.78 -17.59
N ALA A 278 -25.31 7.76 -18.17
CA ALA A 278 -23.93 7.38 -17.85
C ALA A 278 -22.97 8.47 -18.34
N ASN A 279 -22.93 9.62 -17.67
CA ASN A 279 -21.93 10.64 -17.92
C ASN A 279 -20.82 10.51 -16.85
N PRO A 280 -19.69 9.86 -17.18
CA PRO A 280 -18.61 9.59 -16.23
C PRO A 280 -17.87 10.85 -15.76
N PHE A 281 -18.25 12.04 -16.23
CA PHE A 281 -17.61 13.31 -15.88
C PHE A 281 -18.35 14.12 -14.81
N TYR A 282 -19.52 13.67 -14.31
CA TYR A 282 -20.30 14.32 -13.24
C TYR A 282 -20.01 13.76 -11.82
N LEU A 283 -18.79 13.28 -11.58
CA LEU A 283 -18.40 12.56 -10.35
C LEU A 283 -18.37 13.40 -9.05
N HIS A 284 -18.64 14.71 -9.11
CA HIS A 284 -18.47 15.62 -7.97
C HIS A 284 -19.64 16.58 -7.71
N SER A 285 -20.83 16.35 -8.29
CA SER A 285 -22.02 17.05 -7.79
C SER A 285 -22.47 16.43 -6.47
N ALA A 286 -23.02 17.26 -5.57
CA ALA A 286 -23.59 16.82 -4.29
C ALA A 286 -24.69 15.75 -4.47
N ASP A 287 -25.25 15.64 -5.68
CA ASP A 287 -26.32 14.72 -6.07
C ASP A 287 -25.82 13.44 -6.76
N SER A 288 -24.49 13.26 -6.89
CA SER A 288 -23.92 12.07 -7.53
C SER A 288 -23.80 10.89 -6.56
N VAL A 289 -23.84 9.68 -7.12
CA VAL A 289 -23.82 8.43 -6.36
C VAL A 289 -22.63 7.56 -6.77
N MET A 290 -22.04 6.88 -5.80
CA MET A 290 -21.02 5.86 -6.00
C MET A 290 -21.56 4.48 -5.67
N ILE A 291 -21.10 3.50 -6.44
CA ILE A 291 -21.36 2.09 -6.18
C ILE A 291 -20.26 1.55 -5.27
N ILE A 292 -20.65 0.88 -4.20
CA ILE A 292 -19.75 0.19 -3.27
C ILE A 292 -20.22 -1.25 -3.04
N SER A 293 -19.32 -2.13 -2.66
CA SER A 293 -19.68 -3.49 -2.26
C SER A 293 -20.50 -3.51 -0.98
N LYS A 294 -21.30 -4.58 -0.81
CA LYS A 294 -22.06 -4.79 0.43
C LYS A 294 -21.15 -4.89 1.66
N ASP A 295 -19.96 -5.47 1.52
CA ASP A 295 -18.99 -5.58 2.61
C ASP A 295 -18.52 -4.19 3.10
N THR A 296 -18.27 -3.26 2.17
CA THR A 296 -17.92 -1.88 2.51
C THR A 296 -19.09 -1.18 3.19
N TRP A 297 -20.32 -1.34 2.68
CA TRP A 297 -21.51 -0.78 3.34
C TRP A 297 -21.67 -1.29 4.78
N ASP A 298 -21.57 -2.61 4.98
CA ASP A 298 -21.75 -3.24 6.28
C ASP A 298 -20.71 -2.76 7.30
N TYR A 299 -19.51 -2.39 6.84
CA TYR A 299 -18.51 -1.75 7.68
C TYR A 299 -18.86 -0.29 7.97
N ILE A 300 -19.10 0.51 6.93
CA ILE A 300 -19.31 1.96 7.05
C ILE A 300 -20.54 2.24 7.92
N SER A 301 -21.65 1.55 7.69
CA SER A 301 -22.90 1.74 8.45
C SER A 301 -22.79 1.39 9.94
N LYS A 302 -21.80 0.59 10.33
CA LYS A 302 -21.50 0.29 11.75
C LYS A 302 -20.56 1.31 12.39
N LYS A 303 -19.78 2.03 11.58
CA LYS A 303 -18.69 2.90 12.05
C LYS A 303 -19.02 4.38 11.96
N TYR A 304 -19.81 4.77 10.97
CA TYR A 304 -20.17 6.14 10.69
C TYR A 304 -21.68 6.33 10.87
N LEU A 305 -22.09 7.57 11.15
CA LEU A 305 -23.50 7.91 11.31
C LEU A 305 -24.20 7.88 9.94
N VAL A 306 -25.26 7.09 9.83
CA VAL A 306 -26.09 6.98 8.63
C VAL A 306 -27.47 7.53 8.91
N LYS A 307 -27.95 8.40 8.01
CA LYS A 307 -29.32 8.89 7.99
C LYS A 307 -30.02 8.37 6.74
N GLY A 308 -31.18 7.73 6.92
CA GLY A 308 -31.92 7.06 5.84
C GLY A 308 -31.61 5.57 5.76
N GLN A 309 -32.23 4.90 4.79
CA GLN A 309 -32.06 3.47 4.57
C GLN A 309 -30.90 3.18 3.61
N GLN A 310 -30.38 1.95 3.68
CA GLN A 310 -29.49 1.43 2.66
C GLN A 310 -30.16 1.46 1.29
N ILE A 311 -29.45 1.91 0.27
CA ILE A 311 -29.98 1.97 -1.10
C ILE A 311 -29.33 0.86 -1.93
N THR A 312 -30.18 -0.02 -2.45
CA THR A 312 -29.83 -1.11 -3.36
C THR A 312 -30.62 -0.97 -4.65
N GLU A 313 -30.22 -1.71 -5.68
CA GLU A 313 -30.90 -1.75 -6.98
C GLU A 313 -32.42 -1.97 -6.85
N GLY A 314 -32.86 -2.93 -6.03
CA GLY A 314 -34.29 -3.20 -5.81
C GLY A 314 -35.06 -2.02 -5.20
N ILE A 315 -34.43 -1.20 -4.36
CA ILE A 315 -35.06 -0.01 -3.77
C ILE A 315 -35.20 1.08 -4.84
N ILE A 316 -34.15 1.30 -5.64
CA ILE A 316 -34.18 2.25 -6.76
C ILE A 316 -35.32 1.92 -7.73
N PHE A 317 -35.43 0.66 -8.15
CA PHE A 317 -36.52 0.22 -9.03
C PHE A 317 -37.89 0.42 -8.40
N SER A 318 -38.06 0.09 -7.11
CA SER A 318 -39.33 0.32 -6.41
C SER A 318 -39.71 1.80 -6.30
N SER A 319 -38.72 2.68 -6.07
CA SER A 319 -38.95 4.12 -5.99
C SER A 319 -39.26 4.75 -7.35
N MET A 320 -38.67 4.25 -8.44
CA MET A 320 -38.99 4.71 -9.79
C MET A 320 -40.41 4.29 -10.22
N ILE A 321 -40.83 3.07 -9.87
CA ILE A 321 -42.20 2.61 -10.16
C ILE A 321 -43.23 3.46 -9.41
N ASN A 322 -42.98 3.75 -8.14
CA ASN A 322 -43.87 4.59 -7.33
C ASN A 322 -43.91 6.07 -7.78
N ALA A 323 -42.91 6.55 -8.51
CA ALA A 323 -42.89 7.90 -9.08
C ALA A 323 -43.61 7.99 -10.45
N LEU A 324 -43.90 6.86 -11.08
CA LEU A 324 -44.56 6.76 -12.39
C LEU A 324 -46.08 6.49 -12.31
N ILE A 325 -46.60 6.22 -11.11
CA ILE A 325 -48.02 6.09 -10.77
C ILE A 325 -48.45 7.38 -10.07
#